data_AF-A0A0A3A7C4-F1
#
_entry.id   AF-A0A0A3A7C4-F1
#
_cell.length_a   1.000
_cell.length_b   1.000
_cell.length_c   1.000
_cell.angle_alpha   90.00
_cell.angle_beta   90.00
_cell.angle_gamma   90.00
#
_symmetry.space_group_name_H-M   'P 1'
#
loop_
_entity.id
_entity.type
_entity.pdbx_description
1 polymer ?
#
loop_
_entity_poly.entity_id
_entity_poly.type
_entity_poly.pdbx_seq_one_letter_code
_entity_poly.pdbx_strand_id
1 'polypeptide(L)'
;MLNSAYICQQIPMEIRPFFKIEMAEISEKHAHLLDNIAQSIQTISQFVHLNKTVNVIVGSCPFELSMSNSVLSVQILEPALHIAIENFVFLDLNVMLSLPPSLQKACAVEEFAHVLMNIRDEHLVKMVVAEMLPDVAYQNGRYVPV
;
A
#
# COMPACT_ATOMS: atom_id res chain seq x y z
N MET A 1 19.51 -6.87 -5.42
CA MET A 1 18.62 -6.41 -4.31
C MET A 1 17.91 -5.16 -4.77
N LEU A 2 16.62 -5.03 -4.46
CA LEU A 2 15.76 -3.91 -4.84
C LEU A 2 15.58 -2.96 -3.66
N ASN A 3 15.57 -1.65 -3.90
CA ASN A 3 15.32 -0.61 -2.90
C ASN A 3 14.17 0.32 -3.36
N SER A 4 13.85 1.38 -2.60
CA SER A 4 12.71 2.26 -2.90
C SER A 4 12.75 2.88 -4.29
N ALA A 5 13.95 3.07 -4.86
CA ALA A 5 14.10 3.59 -6.22
C ALA A 5 13.43 2.69 -7.28
N TYR A 6 13.36 1.38 -7.03
CA TYR A 6 12.69 0.42 -7.92
C TYR A 6 11.21 0.75 -8.10
N ILE A 7 10.48 0.97 -7.01
CA ILE A 7 9.05 1.36 -7.07
C ILE A 7 8.92 2.75 -7.70
N CYS A 8 9.75 3.72 -7.26
CA CYS A 8 9.71 5.08 -7.78
C CYS A 8 9.89 5.14 -9.31
N GLN A 9 10.76 4.31 -9.89
CA GLN A 9 11.01 4.28 -11.33
C GLN A 9 9.80 3.78 -12.14
N GLN A 10 8.94 2.95 -11.54
CA GLN A 10 7.74 2.42 -12.19
C GLN A 10 6.54 3.38 -12.16
N ILE A 11 6.57 4.37 -11.26
CA ILE A 11 5.50 5.35 -11.11
C ILE A 11 5.72 6.51 -12.11
N PRO A 12 4.67 7.07 -12.74
CA PRO A 12 4.77 8.28 -13.58
C PRO A 12 5.38 9.47 -12.84
N MET A 13 6.20 10.26 -13.54
CA MET A 13 6.97 11.36 -12.94
C MET A 13 6.08 12.41 -12.29
N GLU A 14 4.88 12.61 -12.83
CA GLU A 14 3.90 13.60 -12.43
C GLU A 14 3.32 13.33 -11.03
N ILE A 15 3.22 12.05 -10.64
CA ILE A 15 2.63 11.65 -9.36
C ILE A 15 3.67 11.27 -8.31
N ARG A 16 4.92 10.98 -8.70
CA ARG A 16 6.03 10.63 -7.78
C ARG A 16 6.15 11.56 -6.56
N PRO A 17 6.06 12.90 -6.66
CA PRO A 17 6.22 13.79 -5.50
C PRO A 17 5.20 13.58 -4.38
N PHE A 18 4.06 12.94 -4.67
CA PHE A 18 3.01 12.65 -3.70
C PHE A 18 3.24 11.34 -2.94
N PHE A 19 4.25 10.54 -3.30
CA PHE A 19 4.53 9.25 -2.66
C PHE A 19 5.99 9.18 -2.23
N LYS A 20 6.23 9.35 -0.93
CA LYS A 20 7.55 9.15 -0.32
C LYS A 20 7.69 7.70 0.10
N ILE A 21 8.48 6.92 -0.63
CA ILE A 21 8.61 5.48 -0.41
C ILE A 21 9.86 5.18 0.41
N GLU A 22 9.69 4.52 1.54
CA GLU A 22 10.76 4.02 2.39
C GLU A 22 10.67 2.50 2.47
N MET A 23 11.76 1.81 2.15
CA MET A 23 11.85 0.36 2.23
C MET A 23 13.28 -0.07 2.49
N ALA A 24 13.43 -1.17 3.24
CA ALA A 24 14.70 -1.88 3.32
C ALA A 24 15.05 -2.54 1.98
N GLU A 25 16.26 -3.06 1.84
CA GLU A 25 16.61 -3.85 0.67
C GLU A 25 15.79 -5.15 0.61
N ILE A 26 15.11 -5.37 -0.50
CA ILE A 26 14.25 -6.53 -0.74
C ILE A 26 14.86 -7.41 -1.83
N SER A 27 14.71 -8.73 -1.70
CA SER A 27 15.20 -9.69 -2.69
C SER A 27 14.47 -9.55 -4.02
N GLU A 28 15.18 -9.66 -5.14
CA GLU A 28 14.63 -9.57 -6.50
C GLU A 28 13.53 -10.60 -6.80
N LYS A 29 13.51 -11.73 -6.08
CA LYS A 29 12.41 -12.72 -6.17
C LYS A 29 11.04 -12.12 -5.80
N HIS A 30 11.02 -10.99 -5.10
CA HIS A 30 9.81 -10.27 -4.70
C HIS A 30 9.50 -9.07 -5.60
N ALA A 31 10.16 -8.93 -6.76
CA ALA A 31 9.90 -7.84 -7.71
C ALA A 31 8.41 -7.65 -8.02
N HIS A 32 7.69 -8.75 -8.27
CA HIS A 32 6.26 -8.73 -8.57
C HIS A 32 5.39 -8.04 -7.50
N LEU A 33 5.78 -8.10 -6.22
CA LEU A 33 5.08 -7.38 -5.14
C LEU A 33 5.29 -5.88 -5.24
N LEU A 34 6.53 -5.48 -5.51
CA LEU A 34 6.88 -4.07 -5.68
C LEU A 34 6.19 -3.49 -6.93
N ASP A 35 6.06 -4.29 -7.99
CA ASP A 35 5.28 -3.95 -9.18
C ASP A 35 3.80 -3.77 -8.82
N ASN A 36 3.23 -4.66 -8.00
CA ASN A 36 1.84 -4.53 -7.52
C ASN A 36 1.64 -3.27 -6.67
N ILE A 37 2.61 -2.89 -5.83
CA ILE A 37 2.56 -1.63 -5.07
C ILE A 37 2.63 -0.42 -6.01
N ALA A 38 3.54 -0.43 -7.00
CA ALA A 38 3.64 0.63 -8.00
C ALA A 38 2.34 0.78 -8.81
N GLN A 39 1.73 -0.33 -9.20
CA GLN A 39 0.44 -0.34 -9.89
C GLN A 39 -0.68 0.19 -8.99
N SER A 40 -0.70 -0.17 -7.71
CA SER A 40 -1.69 0.32 -6.76
C SER A 40 -1.63 1.84 -6.60
N ILE A 41 -0.43 2.42 -6.56
CA ILE A 41 -0.21 3.87 -6.56
C ILE A 41 -0.75 4.51 -7.85
N GLN A 42 -0.50 3.89 -9.01
CA GLN A 42 -1.02 4.38 -10.28
C GLN A 42 -2.55 4.32 -10.33
N THR A 43 -3.14 3.20 -9.89
CA THR A 43 -4.60 3.00 -9.85
C THR A 43 -5.25 4.08 -8.99
N ILE A 44 -4.86 4.23 -7.72
CA ILE A 44 -5.53 5.20 -6.84
C ILE A 44 -5.41 6.64 -7.38
N SER A 45 -4.28 6.97 -8.00
CA SER A 45 -4.03 8.29 -8.58
C SER A 45 -4.95 8.65 -9.76
N GLN A 46 -5.62 7.67 -10.37
CA GLN A 46 -6.63 7.93 -11.41
C GLN A 46 -7.98 8.38 -10.83
N PHE A 47 -8.25 8.06 -9.55
CA PHE A 47 -9.54 8.30 -8.90
C PHE A 47 -9.50 9.42 -7.87
N VAL A 48 -8.31 9.91 -7.48
CA VAL A 48 -8.15 10.93 -6.45
C VAL A 48 -7.40 12.15 -6.97
N HIS A 49 -7.78 13.32 -6.44
CA HIS A 49 -6.96 14.52 -6.60
C HIS A 49 -5.81 14.50 -5.59
N LEU A 50 -4.60 14.25 -6.05
CA LEU A 50 -3.40 14.23 -5.21
C LEU A 50 -3.08 15.65 -4.71
N ASN A 51 -3.29 15.90 -3.42
CA ASN A 51 -3.09 17.20 -2.78
C ASN A 51 -2.20 17.13 -1.53
N LYS A 52 -1.69 15.95 -1.19
CA LYS A 52 -0.82 15.70 -0.02
C LYS A 52 0.15 14.57 -0.30
N THR A 53 1.28 14.58 0.39
CA THR A 53 2.28 13.50 0.32
C THR A 53 1.91 12.36 1.25
N VAL A 54 1.98 11.13 0.74
CA VAL A 54 1.82 9.88 1.49
C VAL A 54 3.20 9.26 1.71
N ASN A 55 3.52 8.91 2.95
CA ASN A 55 4.71 8.14 3.31
C ASN A 55 4.36 6.66 3.24
N VAL A 56 4.94 5.94 2.28
CA VAL A 56 4.69 4.52 2.06
C VAL A 56 5.87 3.74 2.61
N ILE A 57 5.61 2.96 3.66
CA ILE A 57 6.61 2.13 4.33
C ILE A 57 6.41 0.69 3.89
N VAL A 58 7.38 0.13 3.18
CA VAL A 58 7.33 -1.24 2.66
C VAL A 58 8.38 -2.09 3.37
N GLY A 59 7.93 -3.15 4.05
CA GLY A 59 8.81 -3.97 4.87
C GLY A 59 8.07 -5.15 5.48
N SER A 60 8.58 -5.67 6.60
CA SER A 60 7.93 -6.73 7.36
C SER A 60 7.64 -6.23 8.77
N CYS A 61 6.47 -6.56 9.32
CA CYS A 61 6.17 -6.24 10.71
C CYS A 61 7.04 -7.09 11.67
N PRO A 62 7.56 -6.52 12.78
CA PRO A 62 7.46 -5.12 13.20
C PRO A 62 8.30 -4.18 12.32
N PHE A 63 7.72 -3.01 12.00
CA PHE A 63 8.43 -1.98 11.25
C PHE A 63 9.30 -1.16 12.19
N GLU A 64 10.55 -0.96 11.82
CA GLU A 64 11.47 -0.06 12.52
C GLU A 64 12.06 0.94 11.53
N LEU A 65 11.80 2.22 11.78
CA LEU A 65 12.31 3.34 11.00
C LEU A 65 13.29 4.15 11.84
N SER A 66 14.56 4.10 11.45
CA SER A 66 15.62 4.89 12.07
C SER A 66 15.56 6.33 11.58
N MET A 67 15.38 7.26 12.51
CA MET A 67 15.48 8.71 12.30
C MET A 67 16.79 9.22 12.90
N SER A 68 17.17 10.47 12.60
CA SER A 68 18.46 11.02 13.02
C SER A 68 18.74 10.91 14.53
N ASN A 69 17.70 10.99 15.38
CA ASN A 69 17.84 10.94 16.84
C ASN A 69 16.78 10.04 17.52
N SER A 70 16.06 9.21 16.77
CA SER A 70 14.98 8.38 17.31
C SER A 70 14.69 7.18 16.42
N VAL A 71 13.91 6.22 16.94
CA VAL A 71 13.38 5.10 16.16
C VAL A 71 11.87 5.13 16.28
N LEU A 72 11.18 5.05 15.15
CA LEU A 72 9.74 4.79 15.11
C LEU A 72 9.54 3.29 14.94
N SER A 73 8.88 2.66 15.91
CA SER A 73 8.51 1.24 15.84
C SER A 73 7.00 1.12 15.69
N VAL A 74 6.56 0.30 14.73
CA VAL A 74 5.14 0.04 14.46
C VAL A 74 4.89 -1.45 14.43
N GLN A 75 3.95 -1.90 15.25
CA GLN A 75 3.46 -3.27 15.27
C GLN A 75 1.99 -3.29 14.85
N ILE A 76 1.69 -4.04 13.79
CA ILE A 76 0.32 -4.31 13.35
C ILE A 76 -0.21 -5.48 14.18
N LEU A 77 -1.35 -5.29 14.82
CA LEU A 77 -2.03 -6.32 15.60
C LEU A 77 -3.24 -6.85 14.83
N GLU A 78 -3.56 -8.13 15.03
CA GLU A 78 -4.75 -8.74 14.45
C GLU A 78 -6.03 -7.99 14.86
N PRO A 79 -7.05 -7.91 13.98
CA PRO A 79 -7.15 -8.59 12.67
C PRO A 79 -6.60 -7.78 11.48
N ALA A 80 -5.92 -6.65 11.71
CA ALA A 80 -5.44 -5.79 10.63
C ALA A 80 -4.28 -6.43 9.84
N LEU A 81 -4.29 -6.24 8.52
CA LEU A 81 -3.24 -6.74 7.61
C LEU A 81 -2.21 -5.67 7.29
N HIS A 82 -2.71 -4.46 7.03
CA HIS A 82 -1.96 -3.23 6.82
C HIS A 82 -2.63 -2.12 7.62
N ILE A 83 -1.94 -1.00 7.79
CA ILE A 83 -2.52 0.16 8.46
C ILE A 83 -2.16 1.47 7.77
N ALA A 84 -3.14 2.37 7.74
CA ALA A 84 -3.00 3.77 7.40
C ALA A 84 -3.15 4.64 8.66
N ILE A 85 -2.15 5.49 8.94
CA ILE A 85 -2.19 6.46 10.05
C ILE A 85 -1.84 7.84 9.48
N GLU A 86 -2.79 8.78 9.53
CA GLU A 86 -2.63 10.13 8.95
C GLU A 86 -2.24 10.05 7.46
N ASN A 87 -0.96 10.28 7.16
CA ASN A 87 -0.40 10.20 5.81
C ASN A 87 0.62 9.07 5.67
N PHE A 88 0.68 8.13 6.62
CA PHE A 88 1.54 6.95 6.56
C PHE A 88 0.73 5.73 6.14
N VAL A 89 1.29 4.92 5.25
CA VAL A 89 0.78 3.61 4.86
C VAL A 89 1.88 2.59 5.13
N PHE A 90 1.58 1.57 5.96
CA PHE A 90 2.50 0.50 6.30
C PHE A 90 2.08 -0.79 5.59
N LEU A 91 2.88 -1.23 4.62
CA LEU A 91 2.63 -2.44 3.83
C LEU A 91 3.55 -3.56 4.30
N ASP A 92 2.95 -4.58 4.93
CA ASP A 92 3.66 -5.77 5.39
C ASP A 92 3.78 -6.80 4.27
N LEU A 93 4.99 -6.95 3.75
CA LEU A 93 5.33 -7.88 2.69
C LEU A 93 5.04 -9.33 3.05
N ASN A 94 5.16 -9.75 4.32
CA ASN A 94 4.87 -11.13 4.71
C ASN A 94 3.38 -11.43 4.53
N VAL A 95 2.55 -10.46 4.90
CA VAL A 95 1.11 -10.54 4.69
C VAL A 95 0.77 -10.51 3.21
N MET A 96 1.33 -9.55 2.44
CA MET A 96 1.09 -9.47 0.99
C MET A 96 1.53 -10.76 0.27
N LEU A 97 2.67 -11.35 0.64
CA LEU A 97 3.17 -12.61 0.06
C LEU A 97 2.20 -13.78 0.24
N SER A 98 1.38 -13.76 1.30
CA SER A 98 0.41 -14.81 1.56
C SER A 98 -0.88 -14.67 0.73
N LEU A 99 -1.06 -13.54 0.04
CA LEU A 99 -2.25 -13.21 -0.72
C LEU A 99 -2.06 -13.46 -2.23
N PRO A 100 -3.13 -13.82 -2.97
CA PRO A 100 -3.14 -13.78 -4.43
C PRO A 100 -2.80 -12.38 -4.99
N PRO A 101 -2.21 -12.27 -6.19
CA PRO A 101 -1.77 -10.98 -6.75
C PRO A 101 -2.87 -9.90 -6.84
N SER A 102 -4.10 -10.27 -7.22
CA SER A 102 -5.21 -9.32 -7.27
C SER A 102 -5.54 -8.75 -5.88
N LEU A 103 -5.47 -9.59 -4.85
CA LEU A 103 -5.71 -9.18 -3.47
C LEU A 103 -4.55 -8.38 -2.88
N GLN A 104 -3.30 -8.63 -3.30
CA GLN A 104 -2.15 -7.79 -2.94
C GLN A 104 -2.38 -6.33 -3.37
N LYS A 105 -2.83 -6.13 -4.61
CA LYS A 105 -3.20 -4.80 -5.11
C LYS A 105 -4.36 -4.21 -4.33
N ALA A 106 -5.44 -4.99 -4.12
CA ALA A 106 -6.61 -4.52 -3.38
C ALA A 106 -6.25 -4.00 -1.99
N CYS A 107 -5.47 -4.76 -1.23
CA CYS A 107 -5.03 -4.37 0.11
C CYS A 107 -4.16 -3.10 0.09
N ALA A 108 -3.27 -2.93 -0.89
CA ALA A 108 -2.49 -1.69 -1.00
C ALA A 108 -3.36 -0.48 -1.39
N VAL A 109 -4.27 -0.64 -2.36
CA VAL A 109 -5.21 0.42 -2.77
C VAL A 109 -6.14 0.82 -1.63
N GLU A 110 -6.56 -0.13 -0.80
CA GLU A 110 -7.37 0.13 0.41
C GLU A 110 -6.68 1.10 1.36
N GLU A 111 -5.43 0.84 1.73
CA GLU A 111 -4.69 1.75 2.62
C GLU A 111 -4.47 3.13 1.98
N PHE A 112 -4.23 3.17 0.66
CA PHE A 112 -4.15 4.44 -0.05
C PHE A 112 -5.49 5.16 -0.06
N ALA A 113 -6.62 4.48 -0.20
CA ALA A 113 -7.94 5.07 -0.15
C ALA A 113 -8.27 5.61 1.24
N HIS A 114 -7.91 4.91 2.31
CA HIS A 114 -8.00 5.42 3.68
C HIS A 114 -7.29 6.77 3.83
N VAL A 115 -6.03 6.85 3.38
CA VAL A 115 -5.24 8.07 3.47
C VAL A 115 -5.74 9.15 2.52
N LEU A 116 -5.80 8.88 1.22
CA LEU A 116 -6.01 9.89 0.18
C LEU A 116 -7.47 10.35 0.06
N MET A 117 -8.43 9.50 0.41
CA MET A 117 -9.86 9.82 0.35
C MET A 117 -10.45 10.12 1.73
N ASN A 118 -9.68 9.92 2.81
CA ASN A 118 -10.10 10.09 4.20
C ASN A 118 -11.32 9.22 4.58
N ILE A 119 -11.41 8.02 4.00
CA ILE A 119 -12.44 7.05 4.35
C ILE A 119 -12.00 6.34 5.63
N ARG A 120 -12.77 6.42 6.71
CA ARG A 120 -12.49 5.71 7.97
C ARG A 120 -13.27 4.41 8.14
N ASP A 121 -14.34 4.26 7.37
CA ASP A 121 -15.22 3.11 7.48
C ASP A 121 -14.68 1.94 6.65
N GLU A 122 -14.39 0.83 7.33
CA GLU A 122 -13.80 -0.39 6.78
C GLU A 122 -14.66 -1.07 5.71
N HIS A 123 -15.97 -0.86 5.74
CA HIS A 123 -16.87 -1.43 4.76
C HIS A 123 -16.92 -0.56 3.51
N LEU A 124 -17.04 0.76 3.69
CA LEU A 124 -17.06 1.74 2.62
C LEU A 124 -15.77 1.73 1.80
N VAL A 125 -14.61 1.70 2.45
CA VAL A 125 -13.32 1.66 1.74
C VAL A 125 -13.24 0.44 0.83
N LYS A 126 -13.69 -0.73 1.29
CA LYS A 126 -13.65 -1.97 0.52
C LYS A 126 -14.59 -1.97 -0.67
N MET A 127 -15.78 -1.38 -0.51
CA MET A 127 -16.68 -1.16 -1.64
C MET A 127 -16.05 -0.24 -2.69
N VAL A 128 -15.46 0.88 -2.24
CA VAL A 128 -14.80 1.84 -3.14
C VAL A 128 -13.62 1.20 -3.88
N VAL A 129 -12.78 0.42 -3.20
CA VAL A 129 -11.64 -0.29 -3.80
C VAL A 129 -12.10 -1.33 -4.83
N ALA A 130 -13.16 -2.08 -4.54
CA ALA A 130 -13.72 -3.05 -5.49
C ALA A 130 -14.24 -2.40 -6.77
N GLU A 131 -14.77 -1.18 -6.70
CA GLU A 131 -15.16 -0.41 -7.90
C GLU A 131 -13.96 0.11 -8.71
N MET A 132 -12.77 0.25 -8.09
CA MET A 132 -11.54 0.67 -8.77
C MET A 132 -10.79 -0.48 -9.45
N LEU A 133 -11.01 -1.71 -9.03
CA LEU A 133 -10.22 -2.88 -9.43
C LEU A 133 -11.12 -3.93 -10.11
N PRO A 134 -11.08 -4.05 -11.46
CA PRO A 134 -12.00 -4.94 -12.18
C PRO A 134 -11.77 -6.44 -11.92
N ASP A 135 -10.61 -6.82 -11.38
CA ASP A 135 -10.23 -8.19 -11.03
C ASP A 135 -10.52 -8.56 -9.56
N VAL A 136 -11.23 -7.68 -8.84
CA VAL A 136 -11.55 -7.85 -7.42
C VAL A 136 -13.02 -7.52 -7.17
N ALA A 137 -13.72 -8.41 -6.47
CA ALA A 137 -15.07 -8.16 -5.98
C ALA A 137 -15.09 -8.13 -4.45
N TYR A 138 -16.02 -7.38 -3.87
CA TYR A 138 -16.26 -7.36 -2.42
C TYR A 138 -17.53 -8.14 -2.08
N GLN A 139 -17.38 -9.28 -1.41
CA GLN A 139 -18.47 -10.21 -1.11
C GLN A 139 -18.35 -10.73 0.32
N ASN A 140 -19.46 -10.74 1.06
CA ASN A 140 -19.52 -11.29 2.43
C ASN A 140 -18.43 -10.71 3.36
N GLY A 141 -18.17 -9.41 3.27
CA GLY A 141 -17.22 -8.72 4.14
C GLY A 141 -15.75 -8.85 3.75
N ARG A 142 -15.42 -9.46 2.61
CA ARG A 142 -14.03 -9.70 2.16
C ARG A 142 -13.86 -9.50 0.66
N TYR A 143 -12.62 -9.24 0.23
CA TYR A 143 -12.27 -9.29 -1.17
C TYR A 143 -12.20 -10.73 -1.68
N VAL A 144 -12.60 -10.93 -2.93
CA VAL A 144 -12.45 -12.16 -3.68
C VAL A 144 -11.94 -11.83 -5.09
N PRO A 145 -11.05 -12.65 -5.68
CA PRO A 145 -10.71 -12.51 -7.10
C PRO A 145 -11.95 -12.77 -7.99
N VAL A 146 -12.03 -12.07 -9.12
CA VAL A 146 -13.05 -12.28 -10.18
C VAL A 146 -12.53 -13.22 -11.26
#